data_AF-M5UA31-F1
#
_entry.id   AF-M5UA31-F1
#
_cell.length_a   1.000
_cell.length_b   1.000
_cell.length_c   1.000
_cell.angle_alpha   90.00
_cell.angle_beta   90.00
_cell.angle_gamma   90.00
#
_symmetry.space_group_name_H-M   'P 1'
#
loop_
_entity.id
_entity.type
_entity.pdbx_description
1 polymer ?
#
loop_
_entity_poly.entity_id
_entity_poly.type
_entity_poly.pdbx_seq_one_letter_code
_entity_poly.pdbx_strand_id
1 'polypeptide(L)'
;MLPTLSVDLGSTYEVERIHFHSTDQSDTIPASAPEGFGFPGRIVVEGAFQEDFSDAVTLLEYVRESETDTGPIVMQRFPKTACRYVRMKLDDLPKHMGYNLETKFVGFAEVEIFSDGINVAIDRLFDANFRVFGFTRSLQSLTDGNNIYGQIISIKQWMHELSTRHQFESERPLIIAELNRRYYQQSTVIRRLTWLVVVLVLGTIAALIIGHTRRQRAINRTREQIAADLHDELGANLHALSLLADIAHVNRASPDKLSDLLQRIRALSQRSGMSARYCSNLLESKGLFENLVHDMRRTSERMMADLEHKLTIVGEEHLNLLSHRNRIDLFLFYKECLANILQHSNATRASTKLVADPNEVRLIVTDNGCGLVAQIGDRVPKSLGRRARLLGAQVTAENLPDHGTRITLTLRQSRISSWRSRREAT
;
A
#
# COMPACT_ATOMS: atom_id res chain seq x y z
N MET A 1 -42.00 67.34 -29.24
CA MET A 1 -41.28 66.63 -30.33
C MET A 1 -41.24 65.16 -29.98
N LEU A 2 -41.34 64.27 -30.97
CA LEU A 2 -41.14 62.84 -30.73
C LEU A 2 -39.66 62.58 -30.37
N PRO A 3 -39.35 61.61 -29.49
CA PRO A 3 -37.99 61.18 -29.24
C PRO A 3 -37.38 60.59 -30.51
N THR A 4 -36.16 61.01 -30.86
CA THR A 4 -35.46 60.57 -32.06
C THR A 4 -34.05 60.10 -31.74
N LEU A 5 -33.67 58.98 -32.38
CA LEU A 5 -32.30 58.50 -32.47
C LEU A 5 -31.84 58.63 -33.92
N SER A 6 -30.70 59.27 -34.16
CA SER A 6 -30.12 59.43 -35.50
C SER A 6 -28.67 58.98 -35.55
N VAL A 7 -28.23 58.45 -36.68
CA VAL A 7 -26.85 58.01 -36.90
C VAL A 7 -26.36 58.47 -38.27
N ASP A 8 -25.13 58.97 -38.35
CA ASP A 8 -24.38 59.16 -39.60
C ASP A 8 -23.62 57.87 -39.92
N LEU A 9 -23.95 57.22 -41.04
CA LEU A 9 -23.26 56.01 -41.50
C LEU A 9 -21.85 56.33 -42.05
N GLY A 10 -21.50 57.61 -42.21
CA GLY A 10 -20.22 58.12 -42.69
C GLY A 10 -20.03 58.04 -44.21
N SER A 11 -20.89 57.31 -44.91
CA SER A 11 -20.94 57.18 -46.37
C SER A 11 -22.36 56.84 -46.81
N THR A 12 -22.66 56.99 -48.10
CA THR A 12 -23.95 56.58 -48.65
C THR A 12 -23.98 55.07 -48.84
N TYR A 13 -25.00 54.42 -48.27
CA TYR A 13 -25.24 52.99 -48.40
C TYR A 13 -26.66 52.73 -48.92
N GLU A 14 -26.84 51.67 -49.71
CA GLU A 14 -28.16 51.14 -50.03
C GLU A 14 -28.63 50.26 -48.87
N VAL A 15 -29.38 50.84 -47.94
CA VAL A 15 -29.86 50.11 -46.76
C VAL A 15 -31.11 49.31 -47.12
N GLU A 16 -31.17 48.05 -46.69
CA GLU A 16 -32.33 47.17 -46.96
C GLU A 16 -32.93 46.49 -45.72
N ARG A 17 -32.25 46.57 -44.57
CA ARG A 17 -32.66 45.83 -43.38
C ARG A 17 -32.13 46.48 -42.11
N ILE A 18 -32.97 46.46 -41.08
CA ILE A 18 -32.60 46.91 -39.73
C ILE A 18 -33.03 45.84 -38.73
N HIS A 19 -32.15 45.54 -37.77
CA HIS A 19 -32.48 44.71 -36.62
C HIS A 19 -32.46 45.54 -35.36
N PHE A 20 -33.52 45.40 -34.56
CA PHE A 20 -33.57 45.95 -33.21
C PHE A 20 -33.40 44.81 -32.21
N HIS A 21 -32.32 44.81 -31.44
CA HIS A 21 -32.14 43.88 -30.34
C HIS A 21 -32.80 44.48 -29.10
N SER A 22 -33.74 43.76 -28.49
CA SER A 22 -34.36 44.20 -27.24
C SER A 22 -33.39 43.99 -26.07
N THR A 23 -33.52 44.79 -25.03
CA THR A 23 -32.87 44.53 -23.73
C THR A 23 -33.47 43.27 -23.07
N ASP A 24 -32.69 42.48 -22.29
CA ASP A 24 -33.12 41.19 -21.70
C ASP A 24 -34.29 41.31 -20.70
N GLN A 25 -35.03 40.21 -20.53
CA GLN A 25 -35.96 39.92 -19.43
C GLN A 25 -35.26 39.32 -18.18
N SER A 26 -34.05 38.74 -18.29
CA SER A 26 -33.45 37.95 -17.19
C SER A 26 -33.06 38.73 -15.93
N ASP A 27 -32.99 40.06 -15.98
CA ASP A 27 -32.77 40.92 -14.80
C ASP A 27 -34.03 41.11 -13.92
N THR A 28 -35.15 40.45 -14.24
CA THR A 28 -36.44 40.67 -13.56
C THR A 28 -37.17 39.40 -13.13
N ILE A 29 -36.49 38.27 -12.94
CA ILE A 29 -37.14 37.10 -12.32
C ILE A 29 -36.95 37.10 -10.79
N PRO A 30 -38.03 37.14 -9.98
CA PRO A 30 -39.44 37.24 -10.34
C PRO A 30 -39.95 38.70 -10.34
N ALA A 31 -40.73 39.09 -11.36
CA ALA A 31 -41.04 40.49 -11.66
C ALA A 31 -42.02 41.14 -10.65
N SER A 32 -41.78 42.41 -10.35
CA SER A 32 -42.73 43.33 -9.71
C SER A 32 -43.33 44.37 -10.67
N ALA A 33 -43.10 44.28 -11.99
CA ALA A 33 -43.80 45.11 -12.98
C ALA A 33 -43.97 44.38 -14.34
N PRO A 34 -45.18 44.35 -14.95
CA PRO A 34 -45.44 43.64 -16.20
C PRO A 34 -45.25 44.46 -17.49
N GLU A 35 -44.86 45.73 -17.44
CA GLU A 35 -44.93 46.63 -18.61
C GLU A 35 -43.59 47.29 -18.95
N GLY A 36 -43.05 46.91 -20.12
CA GLY A 36 -42.32 47.82 -21.00
C GLY A 36 -40.82 48.06 -20.73
N PHE A 37 -39.98 47.16 -21.25
CA PHE A 37 -38.51 47.22 -21.27
C PHE A 37 -37.92 48.31 -22.19
N GLY A 38 -38.60 49.45 -22.30
CA GLY A 38 -38.20 50.53 -23.19
C GLY A 38 -38.38 50.23 -24.69
N PHE A 39 -38.80 49.04 -25.11
CA PHE A 39 -39.05 48.82 -26.54
C PHE A 39 -40.31 49.59 -26.99
N PRO A 40 -40.20 50.51 -27.96
CA PRO A 40 -41.30 51.38 -28.39
C PRO A 40 -42.40 50.56 -29.08
N GLY A 41 -43.66 50.95 -28.88
CA GLY A 41 -44.81 50.35 -29.58
C GLY A 41 -44.86 50.74 -31.07
N ARG A 42 -44.24 51.86 -31.44
CA ARG A 42 -44.13 52.28 -32.85
C ARG A 42 -42.77 52.91 -33.16
N ILE A 43 -42.15 52.50 -34.26
CA ILE A 43 -40.88 53.05 -34.75
C ILE A 43 -41.07 53.44 -36.22
N VAL A 44 -40.82 54.71 -36.52
CA VAL A 44 -40.73 55.17 -37.91
C VAL A 44 -39.27 55.42 -38.23
N VAL A 45 -38.73 54.67 -39.19
CA VAL A 45 -37.36 54.83 -39.66
C VAL A 45 -37.34 55.62 -40.96
N GLU A 46 -36.52 56.66 -40.98
CA GLU A 46 -36.31 57.56 -42.12
C GLU A 46 -34.83 57.54 -42.53
N GLY A 47 -34.58 57.56 -43.84
CA GLY A 47 -33.25 57.73 -44.42
C GLY A 47 -33.14 59.07 -45.13
N ALA A 48 -31.99 59.73 -45.05
CA ALA A 48 -31.73 61.03 -45.67
C ALA A 48 -30.31 61.10 -46.23
N PHE A 49 -30.06 62.02 -47.17
CA PHE A 49 -28.70 62.37 -47.58
C PHE A 49 -28.16 63.57 -46.79
N GLN A 50 -29.03 64.41 -46.23
CA GLN A 50 -28.66 65.58 -45.42
C GLN A 50 -28.84 65.33 -43.92
N GLU A 51 -27.97 65.93 -43.11
CA GLU A 51 -27.97 65.80 -41.65
C GLU A 51 -29.24 66.38 -40.99
N ASP A 52 -29.86 67.39 -41.62
CA ASP A 52 -31.09 68.01 -41.13
C ASP A 52 -32.36 67.20 -41.47
N PHE A 53 -32.21 66.11 -42.23
CA PHE A 53 -33.30 65.26 -42.72
C PHE A 53 -34.35 66.02 -43.55
N SER A 54 -33.96 67.09 -44.25
CA SER A 54 -34.83 67.85 -45.16
C SER A 54 -35.30 67.03 -46.37
N ASP A 55 -34.50 66.03 -46.77
CA ASP A 55 -34.76 65.11 -47.88
C ASP A 55 -35.13 63.69 -47.43
N ALA A 56 -35.64 63.57 -46.20
CA ALA A 56 -35.95 62.28 -45.59
C ALA A 56 -37.01 61.47 -46.36
N VAL A 57 -36.73 60.18 -46.51
CA VAL A 57 -37.63 59.16 -47.05
C VAL A 57 -37.91 58.12 -45.97
N THR A 58 -39.18 57.77 -45.76
CA THR A 58 -39.54 56.69 -44.83
C THR A 58 -39.07 55.35 -45.38
N LEU A 59 -38.19 54.69 -44.63
CA LEU A 59 -37.67 53.36 -44.95
C LEU A 59 -38.63 52.27 -44.46
N LEU A 60 -39.18 52.45 -43.26
CA LEU A 60 -39.93 51.44 -42.53
C LEU A 60 -40.80 52.12 -41.48
N GLU A 61 -42.01 51.60 -41.30
CA GLU A 61 -42.84 51.85 -40.13
C GLU A 61 -43.13 50.52 -39.45
N TYR A 62 -42.63 50.36 -38.23
CA TYR A 62 -42.90 49.23 -37.35
C TYR A 62 -43.97 49.62 -36.34
N VAL A 63 -45.01 48.81 -36.22
CA VAL A 63 -46.07 48.93 -35.21
C VAL A 63 -46.19 47.58 -34.50
N ARG A 64 -46.12 47.59 -33.18
CA ARG A 64 -46.36 46.41 -32.34
C ARG A 64 -47.86 46.16 -32.24
N GLU A 65 -48.33 45.02 -32.75
CA GLU A 65 -49.75 44.65 -32.70
C GLU A 65 -50.13 44.01 -31.35
N SER A 66 -49.22 43.27 -30.72
CA SER A 66 -49.40 42.64 -29.41
C SER A 66 -48.13 42.69 -28.55
N GLU A 67 -48.27 42.66 -27.22
CA GLU A 67 -47.17 42.51 -26.25
C GLU A 67 -46.39 41.19 -26.43
N THR A 68 -46.94 40.24 -27.18
CA THR A 68 -46.29 38.96 -27.52
C THR A 68 -45.53 38.96 -28.86
N ASP A 69 -45.66 40.03 -29.66
CA ASP A 69 -45.03 40.11 -30.99
C ASP A 69 -43.57 40.59 -30.96
N THR A 70 -43.06 40.93 -29.79
CA THR A 70 -41.65 41.31 -29.60
C THR A 70 -40.83 40.11 -29.15
N GLY A 71 -40.04 39.56 -30.06
CA GLY A 71 -38.93 38.66 -29.74
C GLY A 71 -37.66 39.41 -29.32
N PRO A 72 -36.59 38.69 -28.91
CA PRO A 72 -35.32 39.31 -28.52
C PRO A 72 -34.66 40.11 -29.65
N ILE A 73 -35.01 39.81 -30.90
CA ILE A 73 -34.53 40.51 -32.09
C ILE A 73 -35.72 40.76 -33.01
N VAL A 74 -36.02 42.02 -33.29
CA VAL A 74 -37.02 42.43 -34.29
C VAL A 74 -36.29 42.71 -35.59
N MET A 75 -36.45 41.82 -36.58
CA MET A 75 -35.79 41.92 -37.88
C MET A 75 -36.75 42.51 -38.91
N GLN A 76 -36.45 43.69 -39.44
CA GLN A 76 -37.27 44.37 -40.44
C GLN A 76 -36.52 44.53 -41.76
N ARG A 77 -37.20 44.21 -42.86
CA ARG A 77 -36.69 44.39 -44.23
C ARG A 77 -37.56 45.39 -44.97
N PHE A 78 -36.92 46.17 -45.83
CA PHE A 78 -37.57 47.17 -46.66
C PHE A 78 -36.85 47.29 -48.02
N PRO A 79 -37.47 47.93 -49.04
CA PRO A 79 -36.83 48.14 -50.33
C PRO A 79 -35.49 48.86 -50.19
N LYS A 80 -34.49 48.44 -50.98
CA LYS A 80 -33.17 49.08 -51.02
C LYS A 80 -33.32 50.58 -51.25
N THR A 81 -32.84 51.36 -50.29
CA THR A 81 -32.93 52.82 -50.35
C THR A 81 -31.56 53.40 -50.01
N ALA A 82 -31.04 54.26 -50.91
CA ALA A 82 -29.78 54.94 -50.70
C ALA A 82 -29.95 56.06 -49.66
N CYS A 83 -29.17 56.02 -48.58
CA CYS A 83 -29.11 57.09 -47.59
C CYS A 83 -27.73 57.14 -46.91
N ARG A 84 -27.43 58.27 -46.28
CA ARG A 84 -26.24 58.44 -45.42
C ARG A 84 -26.63 58.56 -43.95
N TYR A 85 -27.72 59.25 -43.67
CA TYR A 85 -28.23 59.46 -42.33
C TYR A 85 -29.48 58.61 -42.14
N VAL A 86 -29.59 57.97 -40.98
CA VAL A 86 -30.78 57.20 -40.58
C VAL A 86 -31.32 57.79 -39.29
N ARG A 87 -32.62 58.08 -39.24
CA ARG A 87 -33.35 58.58 -38.06
C ARG A 87 -34.50 57.66 -37.70
N MET A 88 -34.61 57.36 -36.43
CA MET A 88 -35.68 56.56 -35.84
C MET A 88 -36.52 57.48 -34.96
N LYS A 89 -37.76 57.71 -35.36
CA LYS A 89 -38.78 58.39 -34.55
C LYS A 89 -39.48 57.34 -33.72
N LEU A 90 -39.41 57.52 -32.41
CA LEU A 90 -39.88 56.57 -31.43
C LEU A 90 -41.21 57.07 -30.87
N ASP A 91 -42.25 56.25 -30.96
CA ASP A 91 -43.60 56.56 -30.52
C ASP A 91 -44.16 55.39 -29.69
N ASP A 92 -45.22 55.66 -28.92
CA ASP A 92 -45.81 54.70 -27.98
C ASP A 92 -44.77 54.10 -27.01
N LEU A 93 -44.03 54.99 -26.32
CA LEU A 93 -43.01 54.59 -25.36
C LEU A 93 -43.62 54.05 -24.05
N PRO A 94 -43.11 52.92 -23.53
CA PRO A 94 -43.56 52.37 -22.27
C PRO A 94 -43.20 53.27 -21.07
N LYS A 95 -44.01 53.19 -20.02
CA LYS A 95 -43.78 53.87 -18.74
C LYS A 95 -43.00 52.96 -17.80
N HIS A 96 -41.99 53.50 -17.11
CA HIS A 96 -41.22 52.73 -16.13
C HIS A 96 -41.79 52.90 -14.72
N MET A 97 -42.26 51.80 -14.11
CA MET A 97 -42.73 51.77 -12.70
C MET A 97 -41.55 51.62 -11.73
N GLY A 98 -40.77 52.70 -11.50
CA GLY A 98 -39.66 52.65 -10.53
C GLY A 98 -39.05 54.00 -10.14
N TYR A 99 -39.08 55.00 -11.03
CA TYR A 99 -38.66 56.38 -10.78
C TYR A 99 -39.75 57.32 -11.28
N ASN A 100 -40.27 58.21 -10.43
CA ASN A 100 -41.33 59.21 -10.72
C ASN A 100 -42.31 58.83 -11.86
N LEU A 101 -43.54 58.47 -11.47
CA LEU A 101 -44.69 57.88 -12.20
C LEU A 101 -45.02 58.36 -13.64
N GLU A 102 -44.29 59.30 -14.25
CA GLU A 102 -44.53 59.83 -15.59
C GLU A 102 -43.33 59.70 -16.57
N THR A 103 -42.17 59.19 -16.15
CA THR A 103 -41.00 59.10 -17.04
C THR A 103 -41.11 57.91 -18.00
N LYS A 104 -41.06 58.19 -19.31
CA LYS A 104 -41.04 57.19 -20.39
C LYS A 104 -39.60 56.86 -20.77
N PHE A 105 -39.33 55.59 -21.08
CA PHE A 105 -37.99 55.13 -21.41
C PHE A 105 -37.97 54.42 -22.76
N VAL A 106 -36.82 54.49 -23.43
CA VAL A 106 -36.53 53.69 -24.62
C VAL A 106 -35.19 52.97 -24.45
N GLY A 107 -35.12 51.72 -24.90
CA GLY A 107 -33.92 50.90 -24.77
C GLY A 107 -33.78 49.91 -25.91
N PHE A 108 -32.56 49.82 -26.45
CA PHE A 108 -32.14 48.79 -27.38
C PHE A 108 -30.83 48.19 -26.87
N ALA A 109 -30.65 46.88 -27.02
CA ALA A 109 -29.41 46.22 -26.68
C ALA A 109 -28.34 46.38 -27.76
N GLU A 110 -28.77 46.51 -29.02
CA GLU A 110 -27.99 46.77 -30.24
C GLU A 110 -28.99 47.18 -31.35
N VAL A 111 -28.55 48.04 -32.28
CA VAL A 111 -29.27 48.37 -33.51
C VAL A 111 -28.36 48.11 -34.71
N GLU A 112 -28.69 47.09 -35.49
CA GLU A 112 -27.91 46.73 -36.69
C GLU A 112 -28.59 47.31 -37.94
N ILE A 113 -27.82 47.98 -38.80
CA ILE A 113 -28.30 48.52 -40.08
C ILE A 113 -27.51 47.84 -41.19
N PHE A 114 -28.19 47.16 -42.11
CA PHE A 114 -27.54 46.35 -43.14
C PHE A 114 -27.62 46.98 -44.52
N SER A 115 -26.49 46.92 -45.22
CA SER A 115 -26.36 47.11 -46.66
C SER A 115 -25.69 45.87 -47.27
N ASP A 116 -26.36 45.22 -48.22
CA ASP A 116 -25.92 43.97 -48.85
C ASP A 116 -25.49 42.87 -47.84
N GLY A 117 -26.20 42.80 -46.70
CA GLY A 117 -25.95 41.83 -45.65
C GLY A 117 -24.74 42.12 -44.73
N ILE A 118 -24.12 43.30 -44.84
CA ILE A 118 -23.07 43.78 -43.93
C ILE A 118 -23.67 44.83 -42.99
N ASN A 119 -23.43 44.73 -41.69
CA ASN A 119 -23.84 45.75 -40.72
C ASN A 119 -22.96 47.01 -40.91
N VAL A 120 -23.53 48.07 -41.47
CA VAL A 120 -22.86 49.35 -41.75
C VAL A 120 -22.94 50.34 -40.59
N ALA A 121 -23.73 50.03 -39.56
CA ALA A 121 -23.84 50.84 -38.35
C ALA A 121 -22.75 50.57 -37.32
N ILE A 122 -21.92 49.53 -37.49
CA ILE A 122 -20.90 49.15 -36.49
C ILE A 122 -19.95 50.31 -36.18
N ASP A 123 -19.69 50.52 -34.89
CA ASP A 123 -18.89 51.63 -34.33
C ASP A 123 -19.40 53.05 -34.66
N ARG A 124 -20.61 53.20 -35.20
CA ARG A 124 -21.23 54.51 -35.45
C ARG A 124 -21.94 55.04 -34.22
N LEU A 125 -21.71 56.30 -33.90
CA LEU A 125 -22.33 56.93 -32.74
C LEU A 125 -23.74 57.43 -33.08
N PHE A 126 -24.72 57.01 -32.30
CA PHE A 126 -26.06 57.59 -32.34
C PHE A 126 -26.08 58.95 -31.64
N ASP A 127 -26.83 59.89 -32.19
CA ASP A 127 -27.27 61.12 -31.55
C ASP A 127 -28.73 60.97 -31.09
N ALA A 128 -29.06 61.54 -29.93
CA ALA A 128 -30.36 61.41 -29.30
C ALA A 128 -30.88 62.79 -28.87
N ASN A 129 -32.11 63.11 -29.24
CA ASN A 129 -32.76 64.38 -28.82
C ASN A 129 -33.35 64.32 -27.39
N PHE A 130 -33.05 63.25 -26.63
CA PHE A 130 -33.55 63.00 -25.29
C PHE A 130 -32.40 62.67 -24.33
N ARG A 131 -32.67 62.77 -23.04
CA ARG A 131 -31.67 62.53 -22.00
C ARG A 131 -31.23 61.07 -22.00
N VAL A 132 -29.96 60.83 -22.26
CA VAL A 132 -29.33 59.51 -22.10
C VAL A 132 -29.06 59.28 -20.62
N PHE A 133 -29.55 58.15 -20.09
CA PHE A 133 -29.34 57.76 -18.69
C PHE A 133 -28.31 56.63 -18.64
N GLY A 134 -27.06 56.94 -18.32
CA GLY A 134 -25.94 56.01 -18.39
C GLY A 134 -25.29 55.73 -17.04
N PHE A 135 -25.66 54.62 -16.39
CA PHE A 135 -24.84 54.03 -15.32
C PHE A 135 -24.01 52.83 -15.82
N THR A 136 -24.47 52.12 -16.85
CA THR A 136 -23.86 50.85 -17.32
C THR A 136 -23.71 50.72 -18.85
N ARG A 137 -24.46 51.50 -19.65
CA ARG A 137 -24.40 51.51 -21.12
C ARG A 137 -24.45 52.92 -21.69
N SER A 138 -23.82 53.13 -22.84
CA SER A 138 -23.76 54.42 -23.55
C SER A 138 -24.39 54.30 -24.94
N LEU A 139 -24.57 55.41 -25.66
CA LEU A 139 -25.03 55.39 -27.06
C LEU A 139 -24.09 54.63 -28.00
N GLN A 140 -22.80 54.49 -27.64
CA GLN A 140 -21.84 53.65 -28.38
C GLN A 140 -22.21 52.16 -28.32
N SER A 141 -22.88 51.72 -27.24
CA SER A 141 -23.30 50.32 -27.06
C SER A 141 -24.50 49.92 -27.92
N LEU A 142 -25.01 50.83 -28.77
CA LEU A 142 -26.05 50.52 -29.73
C LEU A 142 -25.49 49.96 -31.04
N THR A 143 -24.18 50.03 -31.23
CA THR A 143 -23.49 49.67 -32.47
C THR A 143 -22.15 48.97 -32.24
N ASP A 144 -21.90 48.47 -31.04
CA ASP A 144 -20.62 47.85 -30.67
C ASP A 144 -20.51 46.38 -31.12
N GLY A 145 -21.54 45.86 -31.79
CA GLY A 145 -21.59 44.48 -32.28
C GLY A 145 -21.80 43.46 -31.17
N ASN A 146 -22.09 43.88 -29.94
CA ASN A 146 -22.34 43.00 -28.81
C ASN A 146 -23.73 43.24 -28.25
N ASN A 147 -24.42 42.14 -27.96
CA ASN A 147 -25.55 42.19 -27.03
C ASN A 147 -25.07 41.75 -25.64
N ILE A 148 -26.03 41.65 -24.74
CA ILE A 148 -25.86 41.14 -23.37
C ILE A 148 -25.26 39.73 -23.28
N TYR A 149 -25.38 38.90 -24.32
CA TYR A 149 -24.85 37.53 -24.36
C TYR A 149 -23.45 37.46 -24.96
N GLY A 150 -22.93 38.59 -25.43
CA GLY A 150 -21.62 38.71 -26.08
C GLY A 150 -21.74 39.16 -27.53
N GLN A 151 -20.73 38.80 -28.32
CA GLN A 151 -20.63 39.19 -29.72
C GLN A 151 -21.78 38.61 -30.55
N ILE A 152 -22.47 39.47 -31.29
CA ILE A 152 -23.52 39.07 -32.22
C ILE A 152 -22.85 38.41 -33.43
N ILE A 153 -23.13 37.13 -33.63
CA ILE A 153 -22.61 36.36 -34.76
C ILE A 153 -23.59 36.36 -35.93
N SER A 154 -23.06 36.24 -37.15
CA SER A 154 -23.90 36.12 -38.34
C SER A 154 -24.77 34.85 -38.30
N ILE A 155 -25.95 34.88 -38.93
CA ILE A 155 -26.83 33.70 -39.05
C ILE A 155 -26.07 32.50 -39.66
N LYS A 156 -25.18 32.75 -40.62
CA LYS A 156 -24.34 31.70 -41.23
C LYS A 156 -23.41 31.05 -40.21
N GLN A 157 -22.74 31.87 -39.39
CA GLN A 157 -21.85 31.37 -38.34
C GLN A 157 -22.65 30.62 -37.27
N TRP A 158 -23.77 31.19 -36.81
CA TRP A 158 -24.65 30.54 -35.85
C TRP A 158 -25.15 29.17 -36.34
N MET A 159 -25.60 29.07 -37.60
CA MET A 159 -26.02 27.80 -38.19
C MET A 159 -24.87 26.77 -38.27
N HIS A 160 -23.65 27.23 -38.59
CA HIS A 160 -22.48 26.37 -38.62
C HIS A 160 -22.13 25.84 -37.22
N GLU A 161 -22.13 26.70 -36.21
CA GLU A 161 -21.87 26.33 -34.81
C GLU A 161 -22.97 25.41 -34.27
N LEU A 162 -24.24 25.67 -34.59
CA LEU A 162 -25.37 24.84 -34.20
C LEU A 162 -25.28 23.43 -34.81
N SER A 163 -24.94 23.33 -36.11
CA SER A 163 -24.72 22.04 -36.77
C SER A 163 -23.53 21.28 -36.15
N THR A 164 -22.44 21.98 -35.85
CA THR A 164 -21.24 21.39 -35.24
C THR A 164 -21.56 20.86 -33.84
N ARG A 165 -22.33 21.62 -33.05
CA ARG A 165 -22.82 21.19 -31.75
C ARG A 165 -23.68 19.93 -31.86
N HIS A 166 -24.62 19.88 -32.81
CA HIS A 166 -25.47 18.71 -33.02
C HIS A 166 -24.64 17.46 -33.35
N GLN A 167 -23.61 17.59 -34.19
CA GLN A 167 -22.69 16.49 -34.50
C GLN A 167 -22.02 15.97 -33.22
N PHE A 168 -21.43 16.85 -32.41
CA PHE A 168 -20.79 16.43 -31.15
C PHE A 168 -21.77 15.82 -30.15
N GLU A 169 -22.98 16.37 -30.04
CA GLU A 169 -24.03 15.80 -29.17
C GLU A 169 -24.46 14.40 -29.63
N SER A 170 -24.47 14.15 -30.95
CA SER A 170 -24.79 12.83 -31.52
C SER A 170 -23.68 11.79 -31.32
N GLU A 171 -22.41 12.21 -31.36
CA GLU A 171 -21.26 11.32 -31.21
C GLU A 171 -20.94 10.98 -29.74
N ARG A 172 -21.19 11.93 -28.83
CA ARG A 172 -20.92 11.80 -27.40
C ARG A 172 -21.47 10.50 -26.75
N PRO A 173 -22.74 10.08 -26.94
CA PRO A 173 -23.25 8.88 -26.31
C PRO A 173 -22.54 7.60 -26.79
N LEU A 174 -22.11 7.55 -28.06
CA LEU A 174 -21.40 6.40 -28.62
C LEU A 174 -20.01 6.24 -27.97
N ILE A 175 -19.29 7.35 -27.82
CA ILE A 175 -17.98 7.36 -27.17
C ILE A 175 -18.11 6.96 -25.70
N ILE A 176 -19.10 7.49 -24.99
CA ILE A 176 -19.36 7.14 -23.58
C ILE A 176 -19.70 5.65 -23.44
N ALA A 177 -20.52 5.09 -24.34
CA ALA A 177 -20.88 3.69 -24.33
C ALA A 177 -19.65 2.78 -24.52
N GLU A 178 -18.77 3.09 -25.47
CA GLU A 178 -17.56 2.32 -25.73
C GLU A 178 -16.53 2.45 -24.58
N LEU A 179 -16.37 3.64 -24.00
CA LEU A 179 -15.55 3.86 -22.81
C LEU A 179 -16.06 3.02 -21.62
N ASN A 180 -17.36 3.07 -21.37
CA ASN A 180 -17.98 2.29 -20.30
C ASN A 180 -17.77 0.79 -20.53
N ARG A 181 -17.94 0.30 -21.77
CA ARG A 181 -17.70 -1.10 -22.13
C ARG A 181 -16.27 -1.53 -21.81
N ARG A 182 -15.27 -0.74 -22.21
CA ARG A 182 -13.85 -1.03 -21.93
C ARG A 182 -13.55 -0.98 -20.44
N TYR A 183 -14.10 0.00 -19.73
CA TYR A 183 -13.95 0.12 -18.28
C TYR A 183 -14.51 -1.12 -17.54
N TYR A 184 -15.71 -1.58 -17.91
CA TYR A 184 -16.28 -2.80 -17.32
C TYR A 184 -15.42 -4.04 -17.61
N GLN A 185 -14.92 -4.19 -18.84
CA GLN A 185 -14.02 -5.29 -19.18
C GLN A 185 -12.76 -5.27 -18.31
N GLN A 186 -12.07 -4.12 -18.18
CA GLN A 186 -10.87 -4.00 -17.36
C GLN A 186 -11.16 -4.26 -15.87
N SER A 187 -12.26 -3.71 -15.34
CA SER A 187 -12.66 -3.90 -13.94
C SER A 187 -12.92 -5.37 -13.61
N THR A 188 -13.60 -6.10 -14.51
CA THR A 188 -13.83 -7.54 -14.30
C THR A 188 -12.54 -8.37 -14.31
N VAL A 189 -11.58 -8.04 -15.20
CA VAL A 189 -10.27 -8.70 -15.24
C VAL A 189 -9.48 -8.42 -13.96
N ILE A 190 -9.40 -7.15 -13.54
CA ILE A 190 -8.72 -6.76 -12.29
C ILE A 190 -9.34 -7.50 -11.10
N ARG A 191 -10.68 -7.51 -10.99
CA ARG A 191 -11.36 -8.21 -9.90
C ARG A 191 -11.05 -9.72 -9.88
N ARG A 192 -11.01 -10.39 -11.03
CA ARG A 192 -10.63 -11.81 -11.12
C ARG A 192 -9.19 -12.04 -10.70
N LEU A 193 -8.26 -11.19 -11.15
CA LEU A 193 -6.86 -11.26 -10.75
C LEU A 193 -6.68 -11.06 -9.25
N THR A 194 -7.36 -10.08 -8.66
CA THR A 194 -7.32 -9.83 -7.21
C THR A 194 -7.80 -11.04 -6.42
N TRP A 195 -8.93 -11.66 -6.81
CA TRP A 195 -9.41 -12.89 -6.17
C TRP A 195 -8.44 -14.06 -6.31
N LEU A 196 -7.80 -14.21 -7.48
CA LEU A 196 -6.81 -15.26 -7.71
C LEU A 196 -5.60 -15.09 -6.78
N VAL A 197 -5.09 -13.86 -6.63
CA VAL A 197 -3.99 -13.55 -5.70
C VAL A 197 -4.39 -13.85 -4.25
N VAL A 198 -5.59 -13.46 -3.83
CA VAL A 198 -6.09 -13.75 -2.47
C VAL A 198 -6.12 -15.26 -2.19
N VAL A 199 -6.63 -16.06 -3.13
CA VAL A 199 -6.67 -17.52 -3.00
C VAL A 199 -5.27 -18.13 -2.94
N LEU A 200 -4.33 -17.65 -3.76
CA LEU A 200 -2.94 -18.12 -3.72
C LEU A 200 -2.27 -17.80 -2.38
N VAL A 201 -2.41 -16.58 -1.88
CA VAL A 201 -1.85 -16.17 -0.59
C VAL A 201 -2.42 -17.02 0.54
N LEU A 202 -3.74 -17.18 0.61
CA LEU A 202 -4.37 -18.04 1.61
C LEU A 202 -3.92 -19.50 1.50
N GLY A 203 -3.78 -20.03 0.28
CA GLY A 203 -3.27 -21.37 0.03
C GLY A 203 -1.84 -21.57 0.52
N THR A 204 -0.95 -20.61 0.25
CA THR A 204 0.44 -20.66 0.73
C THR A 204 0.54 -20.59 2.25
N ILE A 205 -0.22 -19.70 2.90
CA ILE A 205 -0.29 -19.59 4.37
C ILE A 205 -0.79 -20.90 4.97
N ALA A 206 -1.88 -21.47 4.43
CA ALA A 206 -2.41 -22.75 4.89
C ALA A 206 -1.39 -23.88 4.75
N ALA A 207 -0.67 -23.95 3.61
CA ALA A 207 0.37 -24.94 3.39
C ALA A 207 1.53 -24.81 4.40
N LEU A 208 1.94 -23.58 4.74
CA LEU A 208 2.96 -23.31 5.76
C LEU A 208 2.50 -23.76 7.15
N ILE A 209 1.27 -23.41 7.54
CA ILE A 209 0.69 -23.80 8.84
C ILE A 209 0.59 -25.32 8.96
N ILE A 210 0.10 -26.00 7.92
CA ILE A 210 0.00 -27.46 7.87
C ILE A 210 1.40 -28.08 7.94
N GLY A 211 2.35 -27.54 7.18
CA GLY A 211 3.75 -27.99 7.19
C GLY A 211 4.38 -27.88 8.58
N HIS A 212 4.19 -26.75 9.27
CA HIS A 212 4.68 -26.53 10.63
C HIS A 212 4.04 -27.52 11.61
N THR A 213 2.72 -27.66 11.56
CA THR A 213 1.97 -28.55 12.47
C THR A 213 2.39 -30.01 12.29
N ARG A 214 2.62 -30.46 11.04
CA ARG A 214 3.13 -31.81 10.76
C ARG A 214 4.52 -32.04 11.35
N ARG A 215 5.43 -31.07 11.24
CA ARG A 215 6.78 -31.16 11.82
C ARG A 215 6.72 -31.26 13.35
N GLN A 216 5.90 -30.44 13.99
CA GLN A 216 5.72 -30.47 15.45
C GLN A 216 5.15 -31.82 15.92
N ARG A 217 4.13 -32.33 15.23
CA ARG A 217 3.56 -33.66 15.53
C ARG A 217 4.57 -34.78 15.35
N ALA A 218 5.41 -34.72 14.31
CA ALA A 218 6.46 -35.72 14.10
C ALA A 218 7.48 -35.71 15.24
N ILE A 219 7.95 -34.51 15.65
CA ILE A 219 8.90 -34.36 16.77
C ILE A 219 8.29 -34.89 18.07
N ASN A 220 7.04 -34.54 18.38
CA ASN A 220 6.37 -35.01 19.60
C ASN A 220 6.21 -36.53 19.61
N ARG A 221 5.82 -37.15 18.48
CA ARG A 221 5.74 -38.61 18.38
C ARG A 221 7.08 -39.29 18.64
N THR A 222 8.17 -38.75 18.08
CA THR A 222 9.52 -39.27 18.36
C THR A 222 9.89 -39.13 19.83
N ARG A 223 9.53 -38.02 20.49
CA ARG A 223 9.76 -37.84 21.93
C ARG A 223 8.96 -38.85 22.76
N GLU A 224 7.69 -39.07 22.43
CA GLU A 224 6.84 -40.06 23.10
C GLU A 224 7.38 -41.48 22.93
N GLN A 225 7.81 -41.85 21.72
CA GLN A 225 8.44 -43.15 21.46
C GLN A 225 9.72 -43.34 22.26
N ILE A 226 10.62 -42.35 22.26
CA ILE A 226 11.88 -42.43 23.03
C ILE A 226 11.58 -42.52 24.54
N ALA A 227 10.58 -41.80 25.03
CA ALA A 227 10.19 -41.87 26.43
C ALA A 227 9.64 -43.26 26.81
N ALA A 228 8.86 -43.89 25.92
CA ALA A 228 8.35 -45.24 26.11
C ALA A 228 9.49 -46.28 26.09
N ASP A 229 10.33 -46.28 25.05
CA ASP A 229 11.47 -47.20 24.94
C ASP A 229 12.38 -47.14 26.17
N LEU A 230 12.60 -45.93 26.68
CA LEU A 230 13.43 -45.72 27.86
C LEU A 230 12.72 -46.08 29.17
N HIS A 231 11.41 -45.87 29.28
CA HIS A 231 10.64 -46.34 30.43
C HIS A 231 10.79 -47.87 30.57
N ASP A 232 10.69 -48.58 29.45
CA ASP A 232 10.88 -50.04 29.41
C ASP A 232 12.32 -50.43 29.77
N GLU A 233 13.33 -49.72 29.22
CA GLU A 233 14.74 -49.97 29.56
C GLU A 233 15.03 -49.71 31.05
N LEU A 234 14.50 -48.64 31.63
CA LEU A 234 14.66 -48.33 33.05
C LEU A 234 13.93 -49.33 33.94
N GLY A 235 12.73 -49.75 33.57
CA GLY A 235 11.97 -50.78 34.27
C GLY A 235 12.74 -52.11 34.32
N ALA A 236 13.27 -52.55 33.19
CA ALA A 236 14.11 -53.75 33.11
C ALA A 236 15.39 -53.63 33.96
N ASN A 237 16.06 -52.48 33.93
CA ASN A 237 17.26 -52.26 34.72
C ASN A 237 16.97 -52.22 36.24
N LEU A 238 15.85 -51.63 36.66
CA LEU A 238 15.42 -51.62 38.06
C LEU A 238 15.12 -53.03 38.55
N HIS A 239 14.43 -53.84 37.74
CA HIS A 239 14.19 -55.25 38.07
C HIS A 239 15.50 -56.05 38.21
N ALA A 240 16.46 -55.83 37.30
CA ALA A 240 17.77 -56.47 37.38
C ALA A 240 18.58 -56.00 38.59
N LEU A 241 18.46 -54.73 39.00
CA LEU A 241 19.06 -54.21 40.23
C LEU A 241 18.49 -54.91 41.48
N SER A 242 17.16 -55.04 41.57
CA SER A 242 16.51 -55.75 42.67
C SER A 242 16.98 -57.20 42.77
N LEU A 243 17.02 -57.92 41.64
CA LEU A 243 17.51 -59.30 41.61
C LEU A 243 18.97 -59.42 42.04
N LEU A 244 19.85 -58.54 41.56
CA LEU A 244 21.25 -58.53 41.97
C LEU A 244 21.42 -58.21 43.46
N ALA A 245 20.58 -57.31 44.00
CA ALA A 245 20.57 -57.00 45.42
C ALA A 245 20.11 -58.19 46.29
N ASP A 246 19.10 -58.93 45.86
CA ASP A 246 18.64 -60.15 46.52
C ASP A 246 19.74 -61.23 46.54
N ILE A 247 20.41 -61.44 45.39
CA ILE A 247 21.53 -62.39 45.27
C ILE A 247 22.70 -61.96 46.17
N ALA A 248 23.00 -60.65 46.23
CA ALA A 248 24.02 -60.12 47.12
C ALA A 248 23.68 -60.35 48.60
N HIS A 249 22.40 -60.20 48.98
CA HIS A 249 21.93 -60.47 50.34
C HIS A 249 22.10 -61.95 50.72
N VAL A 250 21.83 -62.88 49.82
CA VAL A 250 22.00 -64.33 50.07
C VAL A 250 23.48 -64.70 50.18
N ASN A 251 24.37 -64.06 49.42
CA ASN A 251 25.81 -64.37 49.37
C ASN A 251 26.67 -63.58 50.36
N ARG A 252 26.10 -63.00 51.43
CA ARG A 252 26.82 -62.11 52.37
C ARG A 252 28.07 -62.72 53.03
N ALA A 253 28.11 -64.05 53.14
CA ALA A 253 29.19 -64.79 53.80
C ALA A 253 30.40 -65.08 52.87
N SER A 254 30.35 -64.67 51.59
CA SER A 254 31.42 -64.87 50.60
C SER A 254 31.94 -63.51 50.10
N PRO A 255 33.05 -62.99 50.65
CA PRO A 255 33.55 -61.64 50.37
C PRO A 255 33.81 -61.38 48.87
N ASP A 256 34.40 -62.34 48.17
CA ASP A 256 34.77 -62.17 46.75
C ASP A 256 33.55 -62.11 45.83
N LYS A 257 32.53 -62.94 46.07
CA LYS A 257 31.27 -62.94 45.30
C LYS A 257 30.43 -61.70 45.60
N LEU A 258 30.43 -61.24 46.85
CA LEU A 258 29.73 -60.02 47.24
C LEU A 258 30.34 -58.79 46.57
N SER A 259 31.67 -58.73 46.48
CA SER A 259 32.39 -57.63 45.79
C SER A 259 32.02 -57.53 44.30
N ASP A 260 32.01 -58.66 43.56
CA ASP A 260 31.62 -58.69 42.14
C ASP A 260 30.15 -58.27 41.94
N LEU A 261 29.24 -58.74 42.80
CA LEU A 261 27.82 -58.37 42.74
C LEU A 261 27.58 -56.89 43.02
N LEU A 262 28.25 -56.32 44.03
CA LEU A 262 28.19 -54.89 44.33
C LEU A 262 28.75 -54.04 43.18
N GLN A 263 29.81 -54.50 42.51
CA GLN A 263 30.35 -53.82 41.34
C GLN A 263 29.36 -53.84 40.15
N ARG A 264 28.66 -54.96 39.93
CA ARG A 264 27.60 -55.07 38.91
C ARG A 264 26.41 -54.16 39.23
N ILE A 265 25.96 -54.13 40.48
CA ILE A 265 24.89 -53.23 40.95
C ILE A 265 25.28 -51.76 40.70
N ARG A 266 26.51 -51.39 41.07
CA ARG A 266 27.02 -50.02 40.85
C ARG A 266 27.07 -49.66 39.37
N ALA A 267 27.57 -50.56 38.52
CA ALA A 267 27.63 -50.33 37.08
C ALA A 267 26.24 -50.22 36.43
N LEU A 268 25.29 -51.04 36.86
CA LEU A 268 23.91 -51.01 36.36
C LEU A 268 23.16 -49.76 36.83
N SER A 269 23.30 -49.39 38.10
CA SER A 269 22.70 -48.16 38.68
C SER A 269 23.22 -46.90 37.99
N GLN A 270 24.53 -46.81 37.74
CA GLN A 270 25.11 -45.71 36.97
C GLN A 270 24.56 -45.64 35.55
N ARG A 271 24.39 -46.79 34.88
CA ARG A 271 23.81 -46.87 33.53
C ARG A 271 22.36 -46.40 33.52
N SER A 272 21.55 -46.85 34.48
CA SER A 272 20.14 -46.45 34.63
C SER A 272 20.00 -44.96 34.93
N GLY A 273 20.81 -44.42 35.84
CA GLY A 273 20.80 -42.99 36.15
C GLY A 273 21.15 -42.11 34.95
N MET A 274 22.04 -42.60 34.07
CA MET A 274 22.41 -41.92 32.83
C MET A 274 21.28 -41.93 31.80
N SER A 275 20.59 -43.07 31.65
CA SER A 275 19.40 -43.19 30.82
C SER A 275 18.27 -42.28 31.32
N ALA A 276 17.95 -42.30 32.62
CA ALA A 276 16.91 -41.45 33.22
C ALA A 276 17.18 -39.94 33.03
N ARG A 277 18.44 -39.50 33.20
CA ARG A 277 18.84 -38.12 32.93
C ARG A 277 18.70 -37.74 31.45
N TYR A 278 18.95 -38.67 30.53
CA TYR A 278 18.73 -38.44 29.10
C TYR A 278 17.24 -38.21 28.80
N CYS A 279 16.34 -38.99 29.41
CA CYS A 279 14.89 -38.78 29.31
C CYS A 279 14.45 -37.41 29.81
N SER A 280 14.85 -37.07 31.03
CA SER A 280 14.43 -35.84 31.70
C SER A 280 14.85 -34.61 30.89
N ASN A 281 16.10 -34.58 30.41
CA ASN A 281 16.56 -33.47 29.56
C ASN A 281 15.85 -33.44 28.19
N LEU A 282 15.48 -34.60 27.62
CA LEU A 282 14.75 -34.67 26.35
C LEU A 282 13.28 -34.22 26.50
N LEU A 283 12.63 -34.58 27.61
CA LEU A 283 11.23 -34.23 27.92
C LEU A 283 11.07 -32.78 28.39
N GLU A 284 12.04 -32.24 29.15
CA GLU A 284 12.08 -30.81 29.55
C GLU A 284 12.38 -29.87 28.37
N SER A 285 12.79 -30.38 27.20
CA SER A 285 13.20 -29.58 26.04
C SER A 285 12.02 -28.93 25.27
N LYS A 286 11.15 -28.20 25.96
CA LYS A 286 10.51 -27.03 25.35
C LYS A 286 11.45 -25.83 25.55
N GLY A 287 12.42 -25.68 24.64
CA GLY A 287 13.31 -24.50 24.57
C GLY A 287 14.77 -24.70 25.06
N LEU A 288 15.10 -25.79 25.75
CA LEU A 288 16.51 -26.15 26.04
C LEU A 288 17.18 -26.72 24.79
N PHE A 289 18.44 -26.35 24.55
CA PHE A 289 19.26 -26.69 23.37
C PHE A 289 18.93 -25.98 22.06
N GLU A 290 18.11 -24.92 22.09
CA GLU A 290 18.03 -23.98 20.97
C GLU A 290 19.34 -23.21 20.80
N ASN A 291 19.96 -22.80 21.92
CA ASN A 291 21.28 -22.17 21.96
C ASN A 291 22.25 -22.98 22.85
N LEU A 292 23.03 -23.87 22.21
CA LEU A 292 24.01 -24.74 22.86
C LEU A 292 25.03 -23.94 23.69
N VAL A 293 25.47 -22.78 23.20
CA VAL A 293 26.48 -21.95 23.86
C VAL A 293 25.96 -21.41 25.18
N HIS A 294 24.74 -20.88 25.18
CA HIS A 294 24.09 -20.39 26.38
C HIS A 294 23.94 -21.51 27.43
N ASP A 295 23.51 -22.70 27.02
CA ASP A 295 23.33 -23.83 27.92
C ASP A 295 24.66 -24.34 28.49
N MET A 296 25.73 -24.35 27.69
CA MET A 296 27.07 -24.70 28.15
C MET A 296 27.60 -23.71 29.17
N ARG A 297 27.45 -22.40 28.95
CA ARG A 297 27.86 -21.35 29.90
C ARG A 297 27.14 -21.48 31.23
N ARG A 298 25.79 -21.52 31.19
CA ARG A 298 24.94 -21.65 32.38
C ARG A 298 25.28 -22.91 33.20
N THR A 299 25.54 -24.03 32.51
CA THR A 299 25.91 -25.29 33.19
C THR A 299 27.30 -25.20 33.81
N SER A 300 28.25 -24.57 33.12
CA SER A 300 29.59 -24.29 33.63
C SER A 300 29.54 -23.50 34.93
N GLU A 301 28.85 -22.37 34.92
CA GLU A 301 28.73 -21.45 36.06
C GLU A 301 28.11 -22.15 37.26
N ARG A 302 27.10 -23.00 37.04
CA ARG A 302 26.42 -23.72 38.12
C ARG A 302 27.22 -24.90 38.67
N MET A 303 27.85 -25.70 37.79
CA MET A 303 28.52 -26.93 38.23
C MET A 303 29.93 -26.69 38.72
N MET A 304 30.64 -25.70 38.17
CA MET A 304 32.03 -25.40 38.50
C MET A 304 32.14 -24.18 39.43
N ALA A 305 31.08 -23.81 40.16
CA ALA A 305 31.08 -22.61 41.00
C ALA A 305 32.23 -22.57 42.03
N ASP A 306 32.63 -23.74 42.52
CA ASP A 306 33.70 -23.90 43.52
C ASP A 306 35.09 -24.14 42.89
N LEU A 307 35.22 -24.06 41.56
CA LEU A 307 36.48 -24.24 40.82
C LEU A 307 36.75 -23.07 39.88
N GLU A 308 38.03 -22.75 39.65
CA GLU A 308 38.39 -21.80 38.60
C GLU A 308 38.15 -22.46 37.22
N HIS A 309 37.04 -22.12 36.56
CA HIS A 309 36.68 -22.66 35.25
C HIS A 309 36.68 -21.62 34.14
N LYS A 310 37.43 -21.88 33.06
CA LYS A 310 37.45 -21.04 31.86
C LYS A 310 36.80 -21.74 30.67
N LEU A 311 35.66 -21.21 30.20
CA LEU A 311 34.99 -21.65 28.97
C LEU A 311 35.31 -20.70 27.81
N THR A 312 35.88 -21.22 26.73
CA THR A 312 36.15 -20.46 25.48
C THR A 312 35.45 -21.15 24.31
N ILE A 313 34.69 -20.38 23.53
CA ILE A 313 33.93 -20.87 22.38
C ILE A 313 34.33 -20.06 21.15
N VAL A 314 34.67 -20.74 20.06
CA VAL A 314 35.10 -20.16 18.79
C VAL A 314 34.26 -20.74 17.66
N GLY A 315 33.74 -19.89 16.77
CA GLY A 315 32.91 -20.29 15.63
C GLY A 315 31.47 -20.64 16.02
N GLU A 316 30.86 -19.86 16.91
CA GLU A 316 29.50 -20.10 17.43
C GLU A 316 28.44 -20.20 16.32
N GLU A 317 28.60 -19.46 15.23
CA GLU A 317 27.75 -19.49 14.04
C GLU A 317 27.69 -20.88 13.38
N HIS A 318 28.77 -21.66 13.46
CA HIS A 318 28.85 -23.01 12.90
C HIS A 318 28.16 -24.06 13.78
N LEU A 319 27.94 -23.78 15.07
CA LEU A 319 27.23 -24.70 15.97
C LEU A 319 25.74 -24.83 15.63
N ASN A 320 25.15 -23.82 14.97
CA ASN A 320 23.77 -23.86 14.50
C ASN A 320 23.56 -24.80 13.29
N LEU A 321 24.65 -25.18 12.60
CA LEU A 321 24.61 -26.17 11.52
C LEU A 321 24.44 -27.60 12.04
N LEU A 322 24.71 -27.83 13.33
CA LEU A 322 24.51 -29.12 13.96
C LEU A 322 23.01 -29.45 14.06
N SER A 323 22.68 -30.70 13.74
CA SER A 323 21.35 -31.24 14.01
C SER A 323 20.99 -31.04 15.49
N HIS A 324 19.70 -30.86 15.79
CA HIS A 324 19.24 -30.68 17.18
C HIS A 324 19.70 -31.83 18.08
N ARG A 325 19.69 -33.06 17.56
CA ARG A 325 20.23 -34.25 18.23
C ARG A 325 21.72 -34.11 18.56
N ASN A 326 22.56 -33.71 17.59
CA ASN A 326 23.99 -33.54 17.82
C ASN A 326 24.29 -32.44 18.84
N ARG A 327 23.48 -31.38 18.90
CA ARG A 327 23.61 -30.33 19.93
C ARG A 327 23.33 -30.89 21.33
N ILE A 328 22.26 -31.67 21.49
CA ILE A 328 21.93 -32.35 22.76
C ILE A 328 23.06 -33.30 23.16
N ASP A 329 23.50 -34.17 22.25
CA ASP A 329 24.49 -35.19 22.53
C ASP A 329 25.87 -34.59 22.87
N LEU A 330 26.26 -33.50 22.19
CA LEU A 330 27.46 -32.72 22.50
C LEU A 330 27.37 -32.05 23.87
N PHE A 331 26.24 -31.44 24.21
CA PHE A 331 26.01 -30.86 25.54
C PHE A 331 26.09 -31.92 26.65
N LEU A 332 25.50 -33.10 26.42
CA LEU A 332 25.53 -34.17 27.41
C LEU A 332 26.93 -34.77 27.57
N PHE A 333 27.71 -34.85 26.50
CA PHE A 333 29.13 -35.20 26.59
C PHE A 333 29.88 -34.18 27.43
N TYR A 334 29.68 -32.88 27.15
CA TYR A 334 30.29 -31.80 27.93
C TYR A 334 29.96 -31.88 29.43
N LYS A 335 28.67 -32.03 29.76
CA LYS A 335 28.20 -32.15 31.15
C LYS A 335 28.80 -33.35 31.86
N GLU A 336 28.98 -34.47 31.16
CA GLU A 336 29.63 -35.67 31.71
C GLU A 336 31.12 -35.42 32.01
N CYS A 337 31.84 -34.70 31.14
CA CYS A 337 33.22 -34.29 31.42
C CYS A 337 33.29 -33.45 32.70
N LEU A 338 32.41 -32.46 32.86
CA LEU A 338 32.37 -31.64 34.08
C LEU A 338 32.05 -32.48 35.33
N ALA A 339 31.10 -33.41 35.23
CA ALA A 339 30.76 -34.31 36.34
C ALA A 339 31.95 -35.20 36.74
N ASN A 340 32.71 -35.72 35.76
CA ASN A 340 33.90 -36.52 36.04
C ASN A 340 34.97 -35.70 36.76
N ILE A 341 35.17 -34.43 36.39
CA ILE A 341 36.11 -33.53 37.08
C ILE A 341 35.71 -33.40 38.55
N LEU A 342 34.45 -33.02 38.83
CA LEU A 342 33.98 -32.82 40.20
C LEU A 342 34.06 -34.08 41.07
N GLN A 343 33.79 -35.25 40.50
CA GLN A 343 33.68 -36.49 41.27
C GLN A 343 35.00 -37.22 41.44
N HIS A 344 35.97 -37.00 40.54
CA HIS A 344 37.13 -37.89 40.43
C HIS A 344 38.48 -37.18 40.36
N SER A 345 38.56 -35.90 40.00
CA SER A 345 39.85 -35.25 39.71
C SER A 345 40.53 -34.59 40.90
N ASN A 346 39.79 -34.17 41.94
CA ASN A 346 40.28 -33.22 42.96
C ASN A 346 40.97 -31.97 42.35
N ALA A 347 40.58 -31.58 41.14
CA ALA A 347 41.12 -30.41 40.45
C ALA A 347 40.74 -29.11 41.17
N THR A 348 41.60 -28.11 41.08
CA THR A 348 41.33 -26.74 41.54
C THR A 348 41.01 -25.80 40.36
N ARG A 349 41.41 -26.19 39.14
CA ARG A 349 41.22 -25.43 37.92
C ARG A 349 40.88 -26.33 36.75
N ALA A 350 39.93 -25.89 35.94
CA ALA A 350 39.54 -26.57 34.71
C ALA A 350 39.34 -25.58 33.56
N SER A 351 39.49 -26.05 32.33
CA SER A 351 39.25 -25.25 31.14
C SER A 351 38.54 -26.06 30.07
N THR A 352 37.61 -25.40 29.38
CA THR A 352 36.87 -25.96 28.26
C THR A 352 37.07 -25.08 27.05
N LYS A 353 37.45 -25.67 25.93
CA LYS A 353 37.54 -25.01 24.64
C LYS A 353 36.67 -25.74 23.63
N LEU A 354 35.67 -25.05 23.09
CA LEU A 354 34.84 -25.53 21.98
C LEU A 354 35.21 -24.74 20.72
N VAL A 355 35.64 -25.43 19.68
CA VAL A 355 35.94 -24.86 18.37
C VAL A 355 35.03 -25.52 17.35
N ALA A 356 34.30 -24.70 16.60
CA ALA A 356 33.46 -25.17 15.50
C ALA A 356 33.82 -24.47 14.20
N ASP A 357 33.91 -25.26 13.14
CA ASP A 357 34.08 -24.79 11.77
C ASP A 357 33.10 -25.55 10.84
N PRO A 358 33.04 -25.25 9.53
CA PRO A 358 32.12 -25.92 8.61
C PRO A 358 32.32 -27.44 8.46
N ASN A 359 33.48 -27.97 8.84
CA ASN A 359 33.87 -29.37 8.60
C ASN A 359 33.95 -30.18 9.89
N GLU A 360 34.29 -29.57 11.02
CA GLU A 360 34.40 -30.28 12.30
C GLU A 360 33.99 -29.43 13.50
N VAL A 361 33.60 -30.12 14.57
CA VAL A 361 33.42 -29.54 15.90
C VAL A 361 34.33 -30.27 16.86
N ARG A 362 35.17 -29.51 17.55
CA ARG A 362 36.16 -30.02 18.50
C ARG A 362 35.89 -29.45 19.90
N LEU A 363 35.64 -30.33 20.86
CA LEU A 363 35.49 -30.00 22.26
C LEU A 363 36.70 -30.54 23.04
N ILE A 364 37.41 -29.65 23.71
CA ILE A 364 38.57 -29.96 24.55
C ILE A 364 38.23 -29.57 25.98
N VAL A 365 38.31 -30.52 26.90
CA VAL A 365 38.13 -30.29 28.34
C VAL A 365 39.41 -30.69 29.04
N THR A 366 39.97 -29.80 29.87
CA THR A 366 41.23 -30.01 30.58
C THR A 366 41.07 -29.66 32.06
N ASP A 367 41.59 -30.49 32.94
CA ASP A 367 41.69 -30.24 34.39
C ASP A 367 43.13 -30.39 34.89
N ASN A 368 43.43 -29.82 36.07
CA ASN A 368 44.73 -29.94 36.75
C ASN A 368 44.71 -30.96 37.92
N GLY A 369 43.79 -31.91 37.89
CA GLY A 369 43.60 -32.87 38.97
C GLY A 369 44.63 -34.01 39.01
N CYS A 370 44.27 -35.10 39.67
CA CYS A 370 45.16 -36.26 39.88
C CYS A 370 45.44 -37.12 38.63
N GLY A 371 44.85 -36.78 37.48
CA GLY A 371 44.98 -37.55 36.23
C GLY A 371 44.19 -38.86 36.22
N LEU A 372 44.25 -39.59 35.11
CA LEU A 372 43.65 -40.91 34.94
C LEU A 372 44.46 -41.96 35.72
N VAL A 373 43.80 -42.69 36.63
CA VAL A 373 44.40 -43.73 37.48
C VAL A 373 45.21 -44.75 36.66
N ALA A 374 46.36 -45.18 37.17
CA ALA A 374 47.36 -46.03 36.50
C ALA A 374 46.84 -47.36 35.91
N GLN A 375 45.72 -47.90 36.40
CA GLN A 375 45.08 -49.10 35.83
C GLN A 375 44.31 -48.83 34.51
N ILE A 376 44.06 -47.57 34.18
CA ILE A 376 43.29 -47.13 33.01
C ILE A 376 44.22 -46.56 31.93
N GLY A 377 45.35 -45.92 32.27
CA GLY A 377 46.28 -45.30 31.30
C GLY A 377 45.59 -44.19 30.46
N ASP A 378 46.09 -43.90 29.26
CA ASP A 378 45.47 -42.96 28.28
C ASP A 378 44.14 -43.49 27.67
N ARG A 379 43.37 -44.30 28.41
CA ARG A 379 42.09 -44.83 27.95
C ARG A 379 40.96 -43.91 28.36
N VAL A 380 40.13 -43.57 27.38
CA VAL A 380 38.91 -42.77 27.58
C VAL A 380 37.98 -43.44 28.60
N PRO A 381 37.47 -42.70 29.61
CA PRO A 381 36.48 -43.22 30.55
C PRO A 381 35.29 -43.86 29.83
N LYS A 382 34.84 -45.04 30.30
CA LYS A 382 33.80 -45.82 29.60
C LYS A 382 32.50 -45.04 29.34
N SER A 383 32.11 -44.14 30.25
CA SER A 383 30.92 -43.30 30.09
C SER A 383 31.07 -42.30 28.93
N LEU A 384 32.24 -41.66 28.81
CA LEU A 384 32.57 -40.74 27.72
C LEU A 384 32.74 -41.47 26.38
N GLY A 385 33.38 -42.64 26.38
CA GLY A 385 33.49 -43.48 25.18
C GLY A 385 32.14 -43.89 24.60
N ARG A 386 31.16 -44.23 25.46
CA ARG A 386 29.77 -44.52 25.03
C ARG A 386 29.11 -43.29 24.42
N ARG A 387 29.23 -42.11 25.06
CA ARG A 387 28.62 -40.87 24.55
C ARG A 387 29.23 -40.42 23.21
N ALA A 388 30.54 -40.50 23.06
CA ALA A 388 31.20 -40.20 21.79
C ALA A 388 30.70 -41.11 20.67
N ARG A 389 30.49 -42.41 20.95
CA ARG A 389 29.94 -43.36 19.97
C ARG A 389 28.49 -43.03 19.57
N LEU A 390 27.65 -42.63 20.52
CA LEU A 390 26.26 -42.21 20.24
C LEU A 390 26.21 -40.94 19.35
N LEU A 391 27.17 -40.03 19.55
CA LEU A 391 27.34 -38.82 18.73
C LEU A 391 27.99 -39.13 17.36
N GLY A 392 28.56 -40.32 17.16
CA GLY A 392 29.38 -40.63 15.98
C GLY A 392 30.73 -39.88 15.95
N ALA A 393 31.21 -39.43 17.11
CA ALA A 393 32.43 -38.65 17.26
C ALA A 393 33.62 -39.51 17.71
N GLN A 394 34.82 -39.04 17.40
CA GLN A 394 36.07 -39.60 17.92
C GLN A 394 36.42 -38.93 19.25
N VAL A 395 36.92 -39.71 20.21
CA VAL A 395 37.32 -39.21 21.53
C VAL A 395 38.69 -39.75 21.92
N THR A 396 39.50 -38.88 22.51
CA THR A 396 40.83 -39.20 23.06
C THR A 396 40.93 -38.64 24.47
N ALA A 397 41.71 -39.31 25.32
CA ALA A 397 42.01 -38.87 26.67
C ALA A 397 43.52 -39.05 26.91
N GLU A 398 44.16 -38.06 27.50
CA GLU A 398 45.60 -38.07 27.77
C GLU A 398 45.86 -37.49 29.16
N ASN A 399 46.87 -38.03 29.84
CA ASN A 399 47.41 -37.44 31.06
C ASN A 399 48.40 -36.32 30.72
N LEU A 400 48.32 -35.21 31.45
CA LEU A 400 49.24 -34.09 31.25
C LEU A 400 50.53 -34.26 32.05
N PRO A 401 51.68 -33.74 31.57
CA PRO A 401 52.97 -33.86 32.24
C PRO A 401 52.99 -33.31 33.67
N ASP A 402 52.21 -32.25 33.93
CA ASP A 402 52.18 -31.51 35.20
C ASP A 402 51.02 -31.92 36.13
N HIS A 403 50.53 -33.17 35.99
CA HIS A 403 49.27 -33.68 36.55
C HIS A 403 48.01 -33.09 35.88
N GLY A 404 46.96 -33.89 35.81
CA GLY A 404 45.68 -33.53 35.21
C GLY A 404 45.32 -34.35 33.96
N THR A 405 44.11 -34.14 33.47
CA THR A 405 43.56 -34.88 32.32
C THR A 405 43.16 -33.93 31.20
N ARG A 406 43.43 -34.30 29.95
CA ARG A 406 42.83 -33.67 28.78
C ARG A 406 41.95 -34.66 28.02
N ILE A 407 40.71 -34.27 27.76
CA ILE A 407 39.75 -35.03 26.95
C ILE A 407 39.43 -34.23 25.70
N THR A 408 39.63 -34.83 24.54
CA THR A 408 39.35 -34.21 23.24
C THR A 408 38.32 -35.03 22.47
N LEU A 409 37.20 -34.42 22.16
CA LEU A 409 36.12 -34.94 21.31
C LEU A 409 36.16 -34.24 19.96
N THR A 410 36.14 -34.99 18.87
CA THR A 410 36.11 -34.49 17.50
C THR A 410 34.92 -35.09 16.74
N LEU A 411 33.99 -34.24 16.32
CA LEU A 411 32.85 -34.59 15.49
C LEU A 411 33.06 -34.05 14.08
N ARG A 412 33.16 -34.93 13.09
CA ARG A 412 33.22 -34.54 11.68
C ARG A 412 31.82 -34.26 11.16
N GLN A 413 31.61 -33.10 10.55
CA GLN A 413 30.36 -32.75 9.90
C GLN A 413 30.35 -33.38 8.49
N SER A 414 29.46 -34.34 8.24
CA SER A 414 29.28 -34.85 6.88
C SER A 414 28.63 -33.75 6.04
N ARG A 415 29.24 -33.37 4.91
CA ARG A 415 28.68 -32.44 3.92
C ARG A 415 27.42 -33.04 3.28
N ILE A 416 26.29 -33.05 3.98
CA ILE A 416 24.99 -33.31 3.35
C ILE A 416 24.52 -31.99 2.74
N SER A 417 25.00 -31.78 1.50
CA SER A 417 24.38 -31.04 0.41
C SER A 417 23.64 -29.74 0.77
N SER A 418 24.35 -28.64 0.53
CA SER A 418 23.93 -27.24 0.41
C SER A 418 22.92 -26.96 -0.74
N TRP A 419 22.00 -27.88 -1.06
CA TRP A 419 21.02 -27.72 -2.14
C TRP A 419 19.87 -26.73 -1.84
N ARG A 420 19.89 -26.03 -0.69
CA ARG A 420 18.81 -25.10 -0.29
C ARG A 420 19.16 -23.61 -0.30
N SER A 421 20.43 -23.21 -0.42
CA SER A 421 20.79 -21.77 -0.34
C SER A 421 20.91 -21.06 -1.70
N ARG A 422 20.66 -21.73 -2.83
CA ARG A 422 20.79 -21.14 -4.17
C ARG A 422 19.48 -20.65 -4.82
N ARG A 423 18.36 -20.63 -4.09
CA ARG A 423 17.05 -20.16 -4.59
C ARG A 423 16.56 -18.83 -4.00
N GLU A 424 17.34 -18.18 -3.14
CA GLU A 424 17.00 -16.85 -2.59
C GLU A 424 17.90 -15.74 -3.14
N ALA A 425 18.68 -16.02 -4.20
CA ALA A 425 19.54 -15.04 -4.86
C ALA A 425 19.43 -15.14 -6.39
N THR A 426 18.20 -15.04 -6.90
CA THR A 426 17.80 -14.68 -8.27
C THR A 426 16.34 -14.31 -8.20
#